data_AF-K3XDE3-F1
#
_entry.id   AF-K3XDE3-F1
#
_cell.length_a   1.000
_cell.length_b   1.000
_cell.length_c   1.000
_cell.angle_alpha   90.00
_cell.angle_beta   90.00
_cell.angle_gamma   90.00
#
_symmetry.space_group_name_H-M   'P 1'
#
loop_
_entity.id
_entity.type
_entity.pdbx_description
1 polymer ?
#
loop_
_entity_poly.entity_id
_entity_poly.type
_entity_poly.pdbx_seq_one_letter_code
_entity_poly.pdbx_strand_id
1 'polypeptide(L)' 'MTKTVLVTGATRGIGLKFAEHYVKLGWNVIAAARDPSNAEN' A
#
# COMPACT_ATOMS: atom_id res chain seq x y z
N MET A 1 -0.56 8.05 18.45
CA MET A 1 0.34 7.20 17.66
C MET A 1 -0.43 6.64 16.47
N THR A 2 0.06 6.87 15.25
CA THR A 2 -0.49 6.28 14.01
C THR A 2 0.04 4.87 13.82
N LYS A 3 -0.82 3.93 13.44
CA LYS A 3 -0.43 2.53 13.17
C LYS A 3 0.35 2.46 11.85
N THR A 4 1.31 1.54 11.74
CA THR A 4 2.09 1.30 10.52
C THR A 4 1.79 -0.08 9.96
N VAL A 5 1.64 -0.20 8.64
CA VAL A 5 1.41 -1.46 7.94
C VAL A 5 2.32 -1.60 6.72
N LEU A 6 2.86 -2.79 6.50
CA LEU A 6 3.58 -3.18 5.28
C LEU A 6 2.63 -4.00 4.39
N VAL A 7 2.42 -3.54 3.15
CA VAL A 7 1.61 -4.24 2.16
C VAL A 7 2.50 -4.70 1.01
N THR A 8 2.69 -6.02 0.87
CA THR A 8 3.44 -6.62 -0.24
C THR A 8 2.54 -6.84 -1.45
N GLY A 9 3.06 -6.65 -2.66
CA GLY A 9 2.26 -6.80 -3.87
C GLY A 9 1.22 -5.69 -4.03
N ALA A 10 1.58 -4.47 -3.61
CA ALA A 10 0.67 -3.34 -3.52
C ALA A 10 0.41 -2.60 -4.85
N THR A 11 0.87 -3.15 -5.98
CA THR A 11 0.75 -2.49 -7.29
C THR A 11 -0.57 -2.77 -8.02
N ARG A 12 -1.32 -3.81 -7.64
CA ARG A 12 -2.62 -4.14 -8.26
C ARG A 12 -3.48 -5.02 -7.37
N GLY A 13 -4.72 -5.25 -7.81
CA GLY A 13 -5.64 -6.19 -7.19
C GLY A 13 -5.91 -5.87 -5.71
N ILE A 14 -5.97 -6.91 -4.88
CA ILE A 14 -6.29 -6.75 -3.45
C ILE A 14 -5.19 -6.03 -2.66
N GLY A 15 -3.92 -6.18 -3.04
CA GLY A 15 -2.80 -5.50 -2.39
C GLY A 15 -2.93 -3.97 -2.52
N LEU A 16 -3.24 -3.48 -3.72
CA LEU A 16 -3.52 -2.07 -3.95
C LEU A 16 -4.73 -1.58 -3.13
N LYS A 17 -5.83 -2.35 -3.11
CA LYS A 17 -7.02 -1.99 -2.33
C LYS A 17 -6.80 -1.98 -0.82
N PHE A 18 -5.92 -2.83 -0.30
CA PHE A 18 -5.50 -2.73 1.09
C PHE A 18 -4.66 -1.49 1.37
N ALA A 19 -3.69 -1.17 0.49
CA ALA A 19 -2.89 0.04 0.64
C ALA A 19 -3.79 1.30 0.66
N GLU A 20 -4.70 1.44 -0.32
CA GLU A 20 -5.69 2.52 -0.36
C GLU A 20 -6.57 2.58 0.89
N HIS A 21 -7.05 1.41 1.35
CA HIS A 21 -7.92 1.32 2.52
C HIS A 21 -7.21 1.80 3.81
N TYR A 22 -5.97 1.36 4.04
CA TYR A 22 -5.22 1.75 5.22
C TYR A 22 -4.78 3.22 5.19
N VAL A 23 -4.48 3.77 4.01
CA VAL A 23 -4.28 5.22 3.85
C VAL A 23 -5.55 5.99 4.25
N LYS A 24 -6.73 5.55 3.80
CA LYS A 24 -8.02 6.17 4.17
C LYS A 24 -8.33 6.08 5.67
N LEU A 25 -7.83 5.05 6.35
CA LEU A 25 -7.94 4.92 7.81
C LEU A 25 -6.91 5.77 8.58
N GLY A 26 -6.04 6.52 7.88
CA GLY A 26 -5.02 7.38 8.49
C GLY A 26 -3.79 6.63 9.00
N TRP A 27 -3.52 5.44 8.48
CA TRP A 27 -2.34 4.65 8.85
C TRP A 27 -1.13 5.10 8.03
N ASN A 28 0.07 4.86 8.58
CA ASN A 28 1.30 4.92 7.81
C ASN A 28 1.44 3.64 6.98
N VAL A 29 1.44 3.75 5.66
CA VAL A 29 1.44 2.60 4.75
C VAL A 29 2.77 2.51 4.02
N ILE A 30 3.46 1.38 4.18
CA ILE A 30 4.62 1.01 3.38
C ILE A 30 4.13 0.04 2.30
N ALA A 31 4.00 0.52 1.08
CA ALA A 31 3.58 -0.28 -0.08
C ALA A 31 4.81 -0.81 -0.82
N ALA A 32 4.92 -2.13 -0.96
CA ALA A 32 6.04 -2.76 -1.67
C ALA A 32 5.63 -3.23 -3.07
N ALA A 33 6.38 -2.75 -4.06
CA ALA A 33 6.31 -3.14 -5.45
C ALA A 33 7.52 -4.00 -5.84
N ARG A 34 7.30 -5.01 -6.70
CA ARG A 34 8.41 -5.80 -7.28
C ARG A 34 9.14 -5.01 -8.36
N ASP A 35 8.38 -4.26 -9.14
CA ASP A 35 8.84 -3.39 -10.22
C ASP A 35 8.36 -1.97 -9.91
N PRO A 36 9.26 -1.06 -9.52
CA PRO A 36 8.90 0.33 -9.21
C PRO A 36 8.28 1.08 -10.38
N SER A 37 8.58 0.69 -11.64
CA SER A 37 7.98 1.33 -12.83
C SER A 37 6.48 1.04 -12.96
N ASN A 38 5.99 0.02 -12.25
CA ASN A 38 4.57 -0.35 -12.21
C ASN A 38 3.93 0.01 -10.85
N ALA A 39 4.52 0.96 -10.12
CA ALA A 39 4.06 1.45 -8.82
C ALA A 39 3.46 2.87 -8.91
N GLU A 40 2.91 3.20 -10.08
CA GLU A 40 2.25 4.47 -10.33
C GLU A 40 0.86 4.47 -9.67
N ASN A 41 0.50 5.55 -8.98
CA ASN A 41 -0.82 5.77 -8.36
C ASN A 41 -1.60 6.82 -9.13
#